data_AF-A0A2U3CB63-F1
#
_entry.id   AF-A0A2U3CB63-F1
#
_cell.length_a   1.000
_cell.length_b   1.000
_cell.length_c   1.000
_cell.angle_alpha   90.00
_cell.angle_beta   90.00
_cell.angle_gamma   90.00
#
_symmetry.space_group_name_H-M   'P 1'
#
loop_
_entity.id
_entity.type
_entity.pdbx_description
1 polymer ?
#
loop_
_entity_poly.entity_id
_entity_poly.type
_entity_poly.pdbx_seq_one_letter_code
_entity_poly.pdbx_strand_id
1 'polypeptide(L)'
;MKRFFIIFFVSFLIFQNSLFSNDAIYTQEKEIIGTIEIVPNYLIHLFVIGEVWKDNKKNNPEYRSKYSKYVIKEDIDYIRSNRNFIAWGTGQTGPLTSILFFLPARITNDKTEMEKYFHLVQDCFIEKENFKHFNETYPESAVPDGFIDDFWKVKDNFKNEFFKLSDIVLRNYDAYEKNVWPIERKKLEDTARLLTEKFKGTRSIEKWENHLKQKFPGDKFEIVLTTANLTAPSANNLGPTRYNFYYNPGHPDGLIDLIHHEIGTNLLEKSK
;
A
#
# COMPACT_ATOMS: atom_id res chain seq x y z
N MET A 1 3.52 -69.69 -43.29
CA MET A 1 4.56 -68.64 -43.29
C MET A 1 3.97 -67.45 -44.04
N LYS A 2 3.67 -66.27 -43.49
CA LYS A 2 4.36 -65.44 -42.50
C LYS A 2 3.34 -64.72 -41.61
N ARG A 3 3.55 -64.81 -40.29
CA ARG A 3 3.07 -63.87 -39.27
C ARG A 3 4.04 -62.67 -39.23
N PHE A 4 3.66 -61.64 -38.47
CA PHE A 4 4.40 -60.41 -38.13
C PHE A 4 4.16 -59.24 -39.08
N PHE A 5 3.38 -58.25 -38.63
CA PHE A 5 3.63 -56.79 -38.70
C PHE A 5 2.37 -55.96 -38.39
N ILE A 6 1.66 -56.19 -37.26
CA ILE A 6 0.64 -55.24 -36.77
C ILE A 6 0.66 -55.19 -35.24
N ILE A 7 1.82 -54.89 -34.64
CA ILE A 7 1.90 -54.47 -33.23
C ILE A 7 3.07 -53.48 -33.11
N PHE A 8 2.96 -52.29 -33.72
CA PHE A 8 3.89 -51.19 -33.41
C PHE A 8 3.30 -49.79 -33.58
N PHE A 9 2.03 -49.65 -33.98
CA PHE A 9 1.42 -48.33 -34.23
C PHE A 9 0.39 -47.89 -33.19
N VAL A 10 0.03 -48.74 -32.22
CA VAL A 10 -0.94 -48.37 -31.17
C VAL A 10 -0.22 -47.87 -29.90
N SER A 11 1.05 -48.20 -29.69
CA SER A 11 1.82 -47.77 -28.52
C SER A 11 2.26 -46.30 -28.59
N PHE A 12 2.32 -45.70 -29.78
CA PHE A 12 2.78 -44.31 -29.94
C PHE A 12 1.65 -43.28 -29.78
N LEU A 13 0.38 -43.70 -29.94
CA LEU A 13 -0.79 -42.84 -29.74
C LEU A 13 -1.27 -42.78 -28.28
N ILE A 14 -0.84 -43.72 -27.43
CA ILE A 14 -1.11 -43.66 -25.99
C ILE A 14 -0.09 -42.74 -25.28
N PHE A 15 1.12 -42.58 -25.83
CA PHE A 15 2.15 -41.72 -25.23
C PHE A 15 2.01 -40.22 -25.53
N GLN A 16 1.17 -39.82 -26.48
CA GLN A 16 0.86 -38.40 -26.70
C GLN A 16 -0.36 -37.89 -25.92
N ASN A 17 -1.18 -38.79 -25.38
CA ASN A 17 -2.30 -38.40 -24.51
C ASN A 17 -1.93 -38.33 -23.03
N SER A 18 -0.75 -38.82 -22.63
CA SER A 18 -0.28 -38.72 -21.23
C SER A 18 0.56 -37.47 -20.92
N LEU A 19 0.95 -36.70 -21.95
CA LEU A 19 1.70 -35.44 -21.80
C LEU A 19 0.80 -34.20 -21.63
N PHE A 20 -0.52 -34.38 -21.67
CA PHE A 20 -1.50 -33.40 -21.21
C PHE A 20 -2.29 -33.96 -20.03
N SER A 21 -1.59 -34.64 -19.11
CA SER A 21 -2.06 -34.65 -17.73
C SER A 21 -2.01 -33.20 -17.27
N ASN A 22 -3.17 -32.55 -17.34
CA ASN A 22 -3.50 -31.36 -16.60
C ASN A 22 -3.18 -31.66 -15.14
N ASP A 23 -1.94 -31.40 -14.73
CA ASP A 23 -1.68 -30.88 -13.40
C ASP A 23 -2.34 -29.50 -13.36
N ALA A 24 -3.68 -29.51 -13.35
CA ALA A 24 -4.44 -28.49 -12.69
C ALA A 24 -4.09 -28.64 -11.22
N ILE A 25 -2.91 -28.15 -10.87
CA ILE A 25 -2.62 -27.69 -9.52
C ILE A 25 -3.81 -26.78 -9.26
N TYR A 26 -4.73 -27.24 -8.41
CA TYR A 26 -5.78 -26.42 -7.84
C TYR A 26 -5.03 -25.39 -6.98
N THR A 27 -4.41 -24.41 -7.62
CA THR A 27 -3.92 -23.22 -6.96
C THR A 27 -5.17 -22.57 -6.41
N GLN A 28 -5.22 -22.42 -5.09
CA GLN A 28 -6.24 -21.62 -4.44
C GLN A 28 -6.43 -20.33 -5.23
N GLU A 29 -7.68 -20.02 -5.59
CA GLU A 29 -7.99 -18.83 -6.38
C GLU A 29 -7.50 -17.59 -5.63
N LYS A 30 -6.70 -16.77 -6.30
CA LYS A 30 -6.15 -15.57 -5.69
C LYS A 30 -7.23 -14.49 -5.62
N GLU A 31 -7.30 -13.82 -4.47
CA GLU A 31 -8.38 -12.87 -4.19
C GLU A 31 -7.93 -11.43 -4.39
N ILE A 32 -8.84 -10.56 -4.83
CA ILE A 32 -8.67 -9.11 -4.74
C ILE A 32 -9.69 -8.63 -3.70
N ILE A 33 -9.21 -8.07 -2.59
CA ILE A 33 -10.05 -7.72 -1.44
C ILE A 33 -9.94 -6.23 -1.12
N GLY A 34 -11.10 -5.61 -0.90
CA GLY A 34 -11.19 -4.26 -0.34
C GLY A 34 -11.03 -4.32 1.17
N THR A 35 -10.07 -3.56 1.70
CA THR A 35 -9.82 -3.45 3.15
C THR A 35 -9.94 -1.99 3.60
N ILE A 36 -10.18 -1.81 4.90
CA ILE A 36 -10.30 -0.51 5.54
C ILE A 36 -9.44 -0.46 6.79
N GLU A 37 -8.55 0.51 6.86
CA GLU A 37 -7.57 0.59 7.94
C GLU A 37 -7.39 2.03 8.39
N ILE A 38 -7.34 2.21 9.72
CA ILE A 38 -7.33 3.55 10.32
C ILE A 38 -6.01 4.27 10.08
N VAL A 39 -4.86 3.61 10.22
CA VAL A 39 -3.55 4.28 10.13
C VAL A 39 -3.28 4.87 8.73
N PRO A 40 -3.39 4.12 7.62
CA PRO A 40 -3.21 4.70 6.29
C PRO A 40 -4.20 5.85 6.02
N ASN A 41 -5.45 5.72 6.48
CA ASN A 41 -6.45 6.76 6.35
C ASN A 41 -6.11 8.03 7.16
N TYR A 42 -5.62 7.85 8.38
CA TYR A 42 -5.20 8.91 9.26
C TYR A 42 -4.02 9.70 8.70
N LEU A 43 -2.98 8.99 8.24
CA LEU A 43 -1.78 9.64 7.71
C LEU A 43 -2.10 10.47 6.46
N ILE A 44 -2.91 9.93 5.53
CA ILE A 44 -3.39 10.70 4.37
C ILE A 44 -4.24 11.88 4.83
N HIS A 45 -5.17 11.67 5.77
CA HIS A 45 -5.99 12.75 6.32
C HIS A 45 -5.11 13.93 6.78
N LEU A 46 -4.13 13.64 7.64
CA LEU A 46 -3.26 14.67 8.22
C LEU A 46 -2.47 15.42 7.13
N PHE A 47 -1.92 14.70 6.16
CA PHE A 47 -1.12 15.30 5.07
C PHE A 47 -1.96 16.07 4.04
N VAL A 48 -3.21 15.67 3.81
CA VAL A 48 -4.16 16.43 3.00
C VAL A 48 -4.58 17.71 3.71
N ILE A 49 -4.88 17.66 5.02
CA ILE A 49 -5.20 18.86 5.80
C ILE A 49 -4.00 19.83 5.81
N GLY A 50 -2.79 19.30 6.00
CA GLY A 50 -1.52 20.02 6.01
C GLY A 50 -0.99 20.46 4.63
N GLU A 51 -1.75 20.26 3.55
CA GLU A 51 -1.41 20.72 2.19
C GLU A 51 -0.04 20.24 1.67
N VAL A 52 0.26 18.96 1.90
CA VAL A 52 1.53 18.37 1.46
C VAL A 52 1.71 18.45 -0.07
N TRP A 53 0.63 18.34 -0.84
CA TRP A 53 0.66 18.43 -2.31
C TRP A 53 0.23 19.82 -2.80
N LYS A 54 1.21 20.58 -3.33
CA LYS A 54 1.18 22.04 -3.53
C LYS A 54 0.32 22.54 -4.70
N ASP A 55 -0.01 21.71 -5.69
CA ASP A 55 -0.70 22.14 -6.93
C ASP A 55 -2.20 22.44 -6.77
N ASN A 56 -2.66 22.58 -5.54
CA ASN A 56 -4.02 22.29 -5.20
C ASN A 56 -4.75 23.48 -4.59
N LYS A 57 -5.05 24.47 -5.44
CA LYS A 57 -6.33 25.19 -5.30
C LYS A 57 -7.55 24.26 -5.53
N LYS A 58 -7.30 23.00 -5.90
CA LYS A 58 -8.25 21.87 -5.97
C LYS A 58 -8.05 20.83 -4.84
N ASN A 59 -7.37 21.18 -3.73
CA ASN A 59 -7.10 20.30 -2.57
C ASN A 59 -8.39 19.95 -1.85
N ASN A 60 -9.09 18.93 -2.33
CA ASN A 60 -10.30 18.34 -1.74
C ASN A 60 -11.04 19.34 -0.80
N PRO A 61 -11.50 20.50 -1.32
CA PRO A 61 -11.84 21.65 -0.49
C PRO A 61 -13.02 21.33 0.42
N GLU A 62 -13.89 20.44 -0.02
CA GLU A 62 -14.97 19.87 0.76
C GLU A 62 -14.44 19.08 1.96
N TYR A 63 -13.51 18.13 1.76
CA TYR A 63 -12.94 17.36 2.85
C TYR A 63 -12.20 18.24 3.86
N ARG A 64 -11.43 19.21 3.37
CA ARG A 64 -10.65 20.13 4.23
C ARG A 64 -11.54 21.05 5.04
N SER A 65 -12.52 21.69 4.40
CA SER A 65 -13.49 22.55 5.10
C SER A 65 -14.26 21.80 6.18
N LYS A 66 -14.54 20.52 5.95
CA LYS A 66 -15.22 19.66 6.91
C LYS A 66 -14.37 19.27 8.13
N TYR A 67 -13.11 18.90 7.91
CA TYR A 67 -12.31 18.22 8.94
C TYR A 67 -11.09 18.97 9.49
N SER A 68 -10.65 20.06 8.85
CA SER A 68 -9.49 20.86 9.32
C SER A 68 -9.61 21.34 10.77
N LYS A 69 -10.83 21.60 11.25
CA LYS A 69 -11.10 21.99 12.65
C LYS A 69 -10.71 20.95 13.70
N TYR A 70 -10.42 19.71 13.31
CA TYR A 70 -9.99 18.64 14.20
C TYR A 70 -8.48 18.43 14.24
N VAL A 71 -7.73 19.22 13.45
CA VAL A 71 -6.27 19.22 13.46
C VAL A 71 -5.79 20.54 14.07
N ILE A 72 -4.77 20.47 14.92
CA ILE A 72 -4.19 21.64 15.57
C ILE A 72 -3.65 22.60 14.50
N LYS A 73 -3.98 23.89 14.58
CA LYS A 73 -3.68 24.85 13.51
C LYS A 73 -2.17 25.01 13.28
N GLU A 74 -1.41 25.10 14.36
CA GLU A 74 0.04 25.22 14.34
C GLU A 74 0.70 24.03 13.63
N ASP A 75 0.05 22.87 13.70
CA ASP A 75 0.52 21.64 13.08
C ASP A 75 0.29 21.63 11.59
N ILE A 76 -0.87 22.11 11.16
CA ILE A 76 -1.18 22.34 9.75
C ILE A 76 -0.12 23.27 9.15
N ASP A 77 0.20 24.37 9.83
CA ASP A 77 1.17 25.35 9.37
C ASP A 77 2.59 24.78 9.33
N TYR A 78 2.96 23.94 10.31
CA TYR A 78 4.25 23.25 10.33
C TYR A 78 4.35 22.22 9.19
N ILE A 79 3.35 21.36 8.99
CA ILE A 79 3.29 20.39 7.89
C ILE A 79 3.41 21.12 6.55
N ARG A 80 2.63 22.19 6.34
CA ARG A 80 2.63 22.98 5.10
C ARG A 80 4.02 23.58 4.81
N SER A 81 4.69 24.09 5.84
CA SER A 81 6.02 24.71 5.70
C SER A 81 7.11 23.68 5.41
N ASN A 82 6.93 22.45 5.87
CA ASN A 82 7.90 21.35 5.74
C ASN A 82 7.50 20.30 4.68
N ARG A 83 6.47 20.58 3.86
CA ARG A 83 5.91 19.59 2.93
C ARG A 83 6.95 18.96 1.99
N ASN A 84 8.00 19.68 1.61
CA ASN A 84 9.01 19.15 0.70
C ASN A 84 9.75 17.94 1.29
N PHE A 85 9.70 17.74 2.61
CA PHE A 85 10.29 16.59 3.28
C PHE A 85 9.41 15.35 3.21
N ILE A 86 8.10 15.51 3.00
CA ILE A 86 7.11 14.44 3.12
C ILE A 86 6.18 14.30 1.91
N ALA A 87 6.31 15.17 0.91
CA ALA A 87 5.52 15.11 -0.30
C ALA A 87 6.07 14.04 -1.24
N TRP A 88 5.17 13.33 -1.93
CA TRP A 88 5.52 12.40 -2.98
C TRP A 88 4.56 12.48 -4.17
N GLY A 89 5.03 12.02 -5.32
CA GLY A 89 4.30 12.05 -6.59
C GLY A 89 5.09 12.79 -7.67
N THR A 90 4.63 12.75 -8.92
CA THR A 90 5.28 13.42 -10.08
C THR A 90 6.76 13.04 -10.27
N GLY A 91 7.16 11.84 -9.86
CA GLY A 91 8.55 11.36 -9.94
C GLY A 91 9.48 11.89 -8.85
N GLN A 92 8.97 12.57 -7.82
CA GLN A 92 9.74 13.03 -6.66
C GLN A 92 9.15 12.48 -5.37
N THR A 93 10.03 12.19 -4.41
CA THR A 93 9.66 11.72 -3.06
C THR A 93 10.51 12.46 -2.04
N GLY A 94 9.86 13.07 -1.05
CA GLY A 94 10.51 13.77 0.03
C GLY A 94 11.30 12.81 0.93
N PRO A 95 12.44 13.25 1.48
CA PRO A 95 13.37 12.40 2.25
C PRO A 95 12.73 11.67 3.44
N LEU A 96 11.72 12.26 4.07
CA LEU A 96 11.06 11.68 5.24
C LEU A 96 9.80 10.87 4.90
N THR A 97 9.39 10.81 3.62
CA THR A 97 8.13 10.16 3.22
C THR A 97 8.09 8.69 3.61
N SER A 98 9.17 7.95 3.35
CA SER A 98 9.23 6.51 3.66
C SER A 98 9.08 6.23 5.15
N ILE A 99 9.69 7.06 6.01
CA ILE A 99 9.71 6.86 7.47
C ILE A 99 8.51 7.49 8.20
N LEU A 100 7.84 8.50 7.62
CA LEU A 100 6.66 9.13 8.21
C LEU A 100 5.33 8.64 7.63
N PHE A 101 5.32 8.09 6.41
CA PHE A 101 4.11 7.62 5.74
C PHE A 101 4.14 6.12 5.45
N PHE A 102 5.01 5.69 4.53
CA PHE A 102 4.90 4.36 3.92
C PHE A 102 5.13 3.25 4.92
N LEU A 103 6.21 3.33 5.70
CA LEU A 103 6.52 2.29 6.66
C LEU A 103 5.50 2.21 7.81
N PRO A 104 5.11 3.30 8.51
CA PRO A 104 4.09 3.19 9.55
C PRO A 104 2.73 2.71 8.98
N ALA A 105 2.32 3.17 7.79
CA ALA A 105 1.11 2.68 7.12
C ALA A 105 1.17 1.18 6.77
N ARG A 106 2.38 0.62 6.61
CA ARG A 106 2.60 -0.79 6.32
C ARG A 106 2.54 -1.67 7.57
N ILE A 107 3.15 -1.25 8.67
CA ILE A 107 3.47 -2.13 9.81
C ILE A 107 2.71 -1.81 11.10
N THR A 108 1.90 -0.74 11.12
CA THR A 108 1.15 -0.33 12.33
C THR A 108 -0.35 -0.29 12.06
N ASN A 109 -1.12 -0.68 13.06
CA ASN A 109 -2.57 -0.81 12.99
C ASN A 109 -3.32 0.25 13.81
N ASP A 110 -2.67 0.79 14.84
CA ASP A 110 -3.27 1.75 15.76
C ASP A 110 -2.24 2.77 16.30
N LYS A 111 -2.70 3.66 17.19
CA LYS A 111 -1.85 4.66 17.84
C LYS A 111 -0.70 4.05 18.63
N THR A 112 -0.96 3.00 19.41
CA THR A 112 0.04 2.38 20.28
C THR A 112 1.19 1.81 19.46
N GLU A 113 0.86 1.14 18.35
CA GLU A 113 1.88 0.62 17.43
C GLU A 113 2.63 1.74 16.71
N MET A 114 1.96 2.84 16.35
CA MET A 114 2.63 4.03 15.79
C MET A 114 3.55 4.72 16.80
N GLU A 115 3.14 4.85 18.07
CA GLU A 115 3.98 5.41 19.14
C GLU A 115 5.25 4.56 19.31
N LYS A 116 5.08 3.23 19.40
CA LYS A 116 6.20 2.29 19.45
C LYS A 116 7.12 2.45 18.24
N TYR A 117 6.55 2.50 17.04
CA TYR A 117 7.30 2.69 15.80
C TYR A 117 8.11 3.99 15.82
N PHE A 118 7.46 5.12 16.10
CA PHE A 118 8.14 6.42 16.07
C PHE A 118 9.22 6.54 17.14
N HIS A 119 9.00 6.00 18.36
CA HIS A 119 10.05 5.95 19.37
C HIS A 119 11.26 5.15 18.91
N LEU A 120 11.05 3.96 18.32
CA LEU A 120 12.15 3.14 17.80
C LEU A 120 12.93 3.86 16.69
N VAL A 121 12.24 4.54 15.78
CA VAL A 121 12.91 5.31 14.73
C VAL A 121 13.66 6.51 15.33
N GLN A 122 13.08 7.21 16.31
CA GLN A 122 13.76 8.29 17.03
C GLN A 122 15.04 7.79 17.72
N ASP A 123 15.02 6.60 18.32
CA ASP A 123 16.19 5.97 18.92
C ASP A 123 17.27 5.68 17.88
N CYS A 124 16.90 5.24 16.67
CA CYS A 124 17.82 5.06 15.54
C CYS A 124 18.45 6.36 15.04
N PHE A 125 17.78 7.52 15.22
CA PHE A 125 18.37 8.83 14.93
C PHE A 125 19.41 9.26 15.98
N ILE A 126 19.39 8.67 17.18
CA ILE A 126 20.31 8.99 18.28
C ILE A 126 21.56 8.10 18.20
N GLU A 127 21.40 6.78 18.31
CA GLU A 127 22.51 5.81 18.28
C GLU A 127 22.30 4.78 17.17
N LYS A 128 23.37 4.41 16.47
CA LYS A 128 23.28 3.48 15.32
C LYS A 128 22.96 2.06 15.77
N GLU A 129 23.43 1.69 16.94
CA GLU A 129 23.26 0.40 17.58
C GLU A 129 21.78 0.09 17.86
N ASN A 130 20.93 1.12 17.95
CA ASN A 130 19.49 0.98 18.17
C ASN A 130 18.76 0.38 16.94
N PHE A 131 19.38 0.36 15.76
CA PHE A 131 18.82 -0.37 14.62
C PHE A 131 18.66 -1.87 14.88
N LYS A 132 19.50 -2.44 15.75
CA LYS A 132 19.34 -3.83 16.15
C LYS A 132 17.97 -4.06 16.79
N HIS A 133 17.58 -3.17 17.70
CA HIS A 133 16.28 -3.26 18.39
C HIS A 133 15.11 -2.99 17.44
N PHE A 134 15.28 -2.07 16.50
CA PHE A 134 14.33 -1.86 15.41
C PHE A 134 14.11 -3.15 14.59
N ASN A 135 15.18 -3.81 14.15
CA ASN A 135 15.11 -5.04 13.34
C ASN A 135 14.57 -6.24 14.13
N GLU A 136 14.83 -6.31 15.44
CA GLU A 136 14.23 -7.32 16.33
C GLU A 136 12.71 -7.13 16.46
N THR A 137 12.23 -5.88 16.40
CA THR A 137 10.80 -5.57 16.47
C THR A 137 10.11 -5.73 15.12
N TYR A 138 10.75 -5.26 14.06
CA TYR A 138 10.24 -5.28 12.69
C TYR A 138 11.23 -6.04 11.81
N PRO A 139 10.95 -7.33 11.52
CA PRO A 139 11.88 -8.13 10.73
C PRO A 139 12.06 -7.53 9.33
N GLU A 140 13.19 -7.82 8.68
CA GLU A 140 13.52 -7.28 7.35
C GLU A 140 12.39 -7.52 6.33
N SER A 141 11.67 -8.64 6.41
CA SER A 141 10.52 -8.93 5.55
C SER A 141 9.36 -7.93 5.69
N ALA A 142 9.23 -7.27 6.84
CA ALA A 142 8.22 -6.26 7.10
C ALA A 142 8.64 -4.88 6.56
N VAL A 143 9.92 -4.67 6.28
CA VAL A 143 10.50 -3.40 5.87
C VAL A 143 10.79 -3.43 4.35
N PRO A 144 10.50 -2.37 3.58
CA PRO A 144 10.85 -2.32 2.16
C PRO A 144 12.37 -2.43 1.94
N ASP A 145 12.78 -3.08 0.85
CA ASP A 145 14.17 -3.12 0.42
C ASP A 145 14.72 -1.71 0.26
N GLY A 146 15.96 -1.49 0.70
CA GLY A 146 16.63 -0.18 0.64
C GLY A 146 16.18 0.83 1.71
N PHE A 147 15.17 0.52 2.54
CA PHE A 147 14.73 1.41 3.61
C PHE A 147 15.86 1.82 4.56
N ILE A 148 16.69 0.86 4.98
CA ILE A 148 17.80 1.12 5.91
C ILE A 148 18.80 2.08 5.25
N ASP A 149 19.15 1.86 3.99
CA ASP A 149 20.06 2.73 3.25
C ASP A 149 19.48 4.14 3.08
N ASP A 150 18.19 4.25 2.80
CA ASP A 150 17.49 5.53 2.70
C ASP A 150 17.42 6.26 4.04
N PHE A 151 17.22 5.53 5.14
CA PHE A 151 17.27 6.09 6.48
C PHE A 151 18.64 6.73 6.76
N TRP A 152 19.74 6.04 6.44
CA TRP A 152 21.08 6.56 6.68
C TRP A 152 21.38 7.82 5.87
N LYS A 153 20.79 7.99 4.68
CA LYS A 153 20.93 9.22 3.88
C LYS A 153 20.26 10.43 4.53
N VAL A 154 19.22 10.21 5.33
CA VAL A 154 18.41 11.30 5.92
C VAL A 154 18.70 11.57 7.39
N LYS A 155 19.29 10.59 8.09
CA LYS A 155 19.51 10.62 9.55
C LYS A 155 20.09 11.95 10.05
N ASP A 156 21.18 12.39 9.45
CA ASP A 156 21.94 13.54 10.00
C ASP A 156 21.35 14.89 9.60
N ASN A 157 20.53 14.94 8.53
CA ASN A 157 20.00 16.18 7.98
C ASN A 157 18.56 16.50 8.38
N PHE A 158 17.80 15.49 8.83
CA PHE A 158 16.35 15.62 9.05
C PHE A 158 15.88 15.16 10.43
N LYS A 159 16.79 15.03 11.39
CA LYS A 159 16.47 14.56 12.76
C LYS A 159 15.39 15.45 13.41
N ASN A 160 15.57 16.77 13.39
CA ASN A 160 14.65 17.68 14.08
C ASN A 160 13.26 17.69 13.41
N GLU A 161 13.24 17.67 12.09
CA GLU A 161 12.05 17.62 11.27
C GLU A 161 11.30 16.31 11.51
N PHE A 162 11.99 15.18 11.53
CA PHE A 162 11.39 13.88 11.84
C PHE A 162 10.79 13.86 13.26
N PHE A 163 11.54 14.33 14.25
CA PHE A 163 11.08 14.36 15.65
C PHE A 163 9.83 15.22 15.77
N LYS A 164 9.83 16.40 15.15
CA LYS A 164 8.68 17.29 15.20
C LYS A 164 7.48 16.72 14.45
N LEU A 165 7.69 16.19 13.24
CA LEU A 165 6.61 15.61 12.41
C LEU A 165 6.01 14.36 13.05
N SER A 166 6.81 13.45 13.61
CA SER A 166 6.30 12.27 14.33
C SER A 166 5.45 12.66 15.55
N ASP A 167 5.90 13.65 16.33
CA ASP A 167 5.12 14.23 17.43
C ASP A 167 3.79 14.85 16.93
N ILE A 168 3.79 15.54 15.78
CA ILE A 168 2.54 16.01 15.13
C ILE A 168 1.61 14.84 14.79
N VAL A 169 2.16 13.78 14.19
CA VAL A 169 1.40 12.59 13.81
C VAL A 169 0.78 11.93 15.05
N LEU A 170 1.47 11.85 16.17
CA LEU A 170 0.94 11.18 17.35
C LEU A 170 -0.16 12.01 18.04
N ARG A 171 0.04 13.32 18.20
CA ARG A 171 -0.88 14.16 18.97
C ARG A 171 -2.22 14.44 18.29
N ASN A 172 -2.30 14.36 16.96
CA ASN A 172 -3.56 14.57 16.22
C ASN A 172 -4.38 13.28 16.04
N TYR A 173 -3.84 12.12 16.45
CA TYR A 173 -4.50 10.83 16.20
C TYR A 173 -5.86 10.71 16.90
N ASP A 174 -5.92 11.01 18.19
CA ASP A 174 -7.13 10.83 19.00
C ASP A 174 -8.29 11.68 18.48
N ALA A 175 -7.99 12.90 18.02
CA ALA A 175 -8.98 13.79 17.43
C ALA A 175 -9.53 13.22 16.12
N TYR A 176 -8.67 12.62 15.30
CA TYR A 176 -9.09 11.93 14.07
C TYR A 176 -9.93 10.69 14.37
N GLU A 177 -9.44 9.80 15.23
CA GLU A 177 -10.11 8.55 15.60
C GLU A 177 -11.50 8.82 16.18
N LYS A 178 -11.64 9.85 17.02
CA LYS A 178 -12.91 10.21 17.64
C LYS A 178 -13.88 10.91 16.69
N ASN A 179 -13.40 11.85 15.87
CA ASN A 179 -14.29 12.81 15.19
C ASN A 179 -14.39 12.62 13.68
N VAL A 180 -13.44 11.93 13.05
CA VAL A 180 -13.35 11.77 11.59
C VAL A 180 -13.54 10.32 11.19
N TRP A 181 -12.80 9.41 11.82
CA TRP A 181 -12.78 7.99 11.44
C TRP A 181 -14.17 7.33 11.42
N PRO A 182 -15.07 7.52 12.40
CA PRO A 182 -16.37 6.84 12.38
C PRO A 182 -17.24 7.25 11.18
N ILE A 183 -17.07 8.47 10.68
CA ILE A 183 -17.82 9.02 9.55
C ILE A 183 -17.26 8.47 8.23
N GLU A 184 -15.93 8.51 8.07
CA GLU A 184 -15.27 8.08 6.84
C GLU A 184 -15.22 6.57 6.71
N ARG A 185 -14.98 5.84 7.81
CA ARG A 185 -15.02 4.38 7.87
C ARG A 185 -16.30 3.81 7.28
N LYS A 186 -17.47 4.34 7.67
CA LYS A 186 -18.77 3.86 7.17
C LYS A 186 -18.87 3.96 5.64
N LYS A 187 -18.36 5.04 5.03
CA LYS A 187 -18.36 5.20 3.57
C LYS A 187 -17.45 4.19 2.89
N LEU A 188 -16.31 3.90 3.52
CA LEU A 188 -15.32 2.97 3.00
C LEU A 188 -15.78 1.52 3.11
N GLU A 189 -16.45 1.12 4.19
CA GLU A 189 -16.93 -0.26 4.41
C GLU A 189 -17.85 -0.74 3.28
N ASP A 190 -18.83 0.09 2.89
CA ASP A 190 -19.73 -0.25 1.81
C ASP A 190 -18.99 -0.40 0.47
N THR A 191 -18.01 0.48 0.22
CA THR A 191 -17.19 0.45 -0.99
C THR A 191 -16.27 -0.76 -1.03
N ALA A 192 -15.60 -1.08 0.08
CA ALA A 192 -14.71 -2.23 0.19
C ALA A 192 -15.46 -3.53 -0.11
N ARG A 193 -16.67 -3.68 0.43
CA ARG A 193 -17.56 -4.81 0.12
C ARG A 193 -17.94 -4.87 -1.36
N LEU A 194 -18.33 -3.74 -1.95
CA LEU A 194 -18.70 -3.68 -3.37
C LEU A 194 -17.54 -4.03 -4.29
N LEU A 195 -16.33 -3.54 -4.01
CA LEU A 195 -15.13 -3.87 -4.78
C LEU A 195 -14.79 -5.35 -4.66
N THR A 196 -14.79 -5.89 -3.44
CA THR A 196 -14.51 -7.31 -3.19
C THR A 196 -15.48 -8.20 -3.98
N GLU A 197 -16.79 -7.91 -3.94
CA GLU A 197 -17.77 -8.67 -4.72
C GLU A 197 -17.61 -8.48 -6.23
N LYS A 198 -17.19 -7.30 -6.72
CA LYS A 198 -16.95 -7.07 -8.15
C LYS A 198 -15.74 -7.84 -8.70
N PHE A 199 -14.73 -8.12 -7.86
CA PHE A 199 -13.57 -8.93 -8.25
C PHE A 199 -13.72 -10.43 -7.97
N LYS A 200 -14.78 -10.83 -7.27
CA LYS A 200 -15.05 -12.24 -6.97
C LYS A 200 -15.24 -13.04 -8.26
N GLY A 201 -14.45 -14.09 -8.42
CA GLY A 201 -14.52 -14.97 -9.60
C GLY A 201 -13.95 -14.39 -10.89
N THR A 202 -13.38 -13.17 -10.88
CA THR A 202 -12.85 -12.57 -12.11
C THR A 202 -11.52 -13.18 -12.56
N ARG A 203 -10.79 -13.81 -11.62
CA ARG A 203 -9.44 -14.37 -11.81
C ARG A 203 -8.46 -13.36 -12.43
N SER A 204 -8.58 -12.10 -11.99
CA SER A 204 -7.83 -10.98 -12.56
C SER A 204 -6.32 -11.14 -12.37
N ILE A 205 -5.89 -11.62 -11.21
CA ILE A 205 -4.46 -11.83 -10.91
C ILE A 205 -3.91 -12.93 -11.81
N GLU A 206 -4.60 -14.06 -11.90
CA GLU A 206 -4.18 -15.21 -12.72
C GLU A 206 -4.15 -14.87 -14.21
N LYS A 207 -5.08 -14.03 -14.70
CA LYS A 207 -5.03 -13.50 -16.07
C LYS A 207 -3.74 -12.73 -16.32
N TRP A 208 -3.33 -11.87 -15.40
CA TRP A 208 -2.05 -11.16 -15.47
C TRP A 208 -0.85 -12.10 -15.38
N GLU A 209 -0.84 -13.03 -14.42
CA GLU A 209 0.23 -14.04 -14.28
C GLU A 209 0.40 -14.85 -15.58
N ASN A 210 -0.71 -15.26 -16.19
CA ASN A 210 -0.71 -16.02 -17.44
C ASN A 210 -0.23 -15.21 -18.64
N HIS A 211 -0.53 -13.90 -18.67
CA HIS A 211 -0.11 -13.01 -19.73
C HIS A 211 1.39 -12.67 -19.63
N LEU A 212 1.86 -12.33 -18.43
CA LEU A 212 3.23 -11.90 -18.16
C LEU A 212 4.20 -13.06 -17.87
N LYS A 213 3.69 -14.28 -17.68
CA LYS A 213 4.46 -15.47 -17.28
C LYS A 213 5.21 -15.29 -15.95
N GLN A 214 4.61 -14.52 -15.04
CA GLN A 214 5.15 -14.21 -13.73
C GLN A 214 4.16 -14.58 -12.64
N LYS A 215 4.67 -14.94 -11.45
CA LYS A 215 3.83 -15.26 -10.30
C LYS A 215 3.64 -14.03 -9.43
N PHE A 216 2.39 -13.79 -9.07
CA PHE A 216 2.00 -12.81 -8.08
C PHE A 216 2.46 -13.33 -6.70
N PRO A 217 3.08 -12.47 -5.86
CA PRO A 217 3.84 -12.92 -4.70
C PRO A 217 3.00 -13.38 -3.49
N GLY A 218 1.67 -13.36 -3.58
CA GLY A 218 0.81 -13.85 -2.51
C GLY A 218 -0.52 -14.35 -3.03
N ASP A 219 -1.41 -14.74 -2.11
CA ASP A 219 -2.73 -15.29 -2.46
C ASP A 219 -3.82 -14.22 -2.51
N LYS A 220 -3.50 -12.99 -2.09
CA LYS A 220 -4.44 -11.87 -2.03
C LYS A 220 -3.78 -10.59 -2.51
N PHE A 221 -4.51 -9.75 -3.22
CA PHE A 221 -4.17 -8.34 -3.47
C PHE A 221 -5.12 -7.46 -2.65
N GLU A 222 -4.56 -6.69 -1.74
CA GLU A 222 -5.31 -5.87 -0.78
C GLU A 222 -5.40 -4.41 -1.24
N ILE A 223 -6.65 -3.94 -1.36
CA ILE A 223 -7.01 -2.57 -1.73
C ILE A 223 -7.39 -1.83 -0.44
N VAL A 224 -6.43 -1.11 0.13
CA VAL A 224 -6.66 -0.30 1.34
C VAL A 224 -7.29 1.03 0.93
N LEU A 225 -8.60 1.16 1.13
CA LEU A 225 -9.32 2.35 0.66
C LEU A 225 -9.12 3.56 1.57
N THR A 226 -9.02 4.74 0.96
CA THR A 226 -8.85 6.01 1.67
C THR A 226 -9.71 7.14 1.10
N THR A 227 -10.20 8.06 1.93
CA THR A 227 -11.16 9.10 1.49
C THR A 227 -10.59 10.50 1.32
N ALA A 228 -9.44 10.81 1.89
CA ALA A 228 -8.85 12.15 1.79
C ALA A 228 -8.08 12.36 0.47
N ASN A 229 -7.74 11.28 -0.22
CA ASN A 229 -6.67 11.20 -1.22
C ASN A 229 -7.02 11.69 -2.65
N LEU A 230 -7.95 12.64 -2.81
CA LEU A 230 -8.36 13.12 -4.14
C LEU A 230 -7.19 13.71 -4.94
N THR A 231 -6.19 14.25 -4.25
CA THR A 231 -5.14 15.08 -4.83
C THR A 231 -3.72 14.58 -4.58
N ALA A 232 -3.55 13.45 -3.89
CA ALA A 232 -2.28 12.76 -3.88
C ALA A 232 -2.29 11.60 -4.88
N PRO A 233 -1.15 10.92 -5.09
CA PRO A 233 -1.11 9.76 -5.96
C PRO A 233 -2.19 8.75 -5.59
N SER A 234 -2.99 8.38 -6.60
CA SER A 234 -4.25 7.67 -6.46
C SER A 234 -4.09 6.21 -6.05
N ALA A 235 -2.90 5.65 -6.23
CA ALA A 235 -2.48 4.35 -5.75
C ALA A 235 -1.05 4.44 -5.22
N ASN A 236 -0.78 3.86 -4.05
CA ASN A 236 0.58 3.75 -3.53
C ASN A 236 0.84 2.37 -2.94
N ASN A 237 2.02 1.84 -3.24
CA ASN A 237 2.49 0.56 -2.75
C ASN A 237 2.75 0.64 -1.24
N LEU A 238 1.96 -0.12 -0.46
CA LEU A 238 2.18 -0.31 0.98
C LEU A 238 2.89 -1.63 1.26
N GLY A 239 2.99 -2.53 0.29
CA GLY A 239 3.68 -3.80 0.40
C GLY A 239 3.52 -4.67 -0.85
N PRO A 240 4.18 -5.84 -0.88
CA PRO A 240 4.24 -6.70 -2.07
C PRO A 240 2.87 -7.04 -2.68
N THR A 241 1.83 -7.06 -1.86
CA THR A 241 0.46 -7.41 -2.23
C THR A 241 -0.58 -6.39 -1.78
N ARG A 242 -0.16 -5.20 -1.33
CA ARG A 242 -1.03 -4.26 -0.61
C ARG A 242 -0.80 -2.84 -1.08
N TYR A 243 -1.88 -2.18 -1.50
CA TYR A 243 -1.83 -0.82 -2.04
C TYR A 243 -2.91 0.01 -1.40
N ASN A 244 -2.60 1.28 -1.08
CA ASN A 244 -3.64 2.23 -0.75
C ASN A 244 -4.25 2.80 -2.03
N PHE A 245 -5.57 3.02 -2.02
CA PHE A 245 -6.27 3.64 -3.15
C PHE A 245 -7.16 4.79 -2.68
N TYR A 246 -7.25 5.83 -3.48
CA TYR A 246 -8.27 6.85 -3.29
C TYR A 246 -9.65 6.31 -3.69
N TYR A 247 -10.61 6.39 -2.78
CA TYR A 247 -12.01 6.16 -3.13
C TYR A 247 -12.62 7.38 -3.82
N ASN A 248 -12.94 7.24 -5.11
CA ASN A 248 -13.69 8.24 -5.87
C ASN A 248 -15.16 7.79 -6.06
N PRO A 249 -16.12 8.33 -5.28
CA PRO A 249 -17.53 7.95 -5.41
C PRO A 249 -18.14 8.28 -6.77
N GLY A 250 -17.59 9.25 -7.51
CA GLY A 250 -18.10 9.64 -8.83
C GLY A 250 -17.60 8.77 -9.98
N HIS A 251 -16.54 7.97 -9.78
CA HIS A 251 -15.89 7.21 -10.85
C HIS A 251 -15.41 5.83 -10.38
N PRO A 252 -16.33 4.93 -9.99
CA PRO A 252 -15.98 3.59 -9.49
C PRO A 252 -15.27 2.72 -10.54
N ASP A 253 -15.55 2.89 -11.84
CA ASP A 253 -14.89 2.11 -12.90
C ASP A 253 -13.43 2.54 -13.09
N GLY A 254 -13.12 3.83 -12.94
CA GLY A 254 -11.74 4.31 -13.00
C GLY A 254 -10.85 3.75 -11.87
N LEU A 255 -11.44 3.47 -10.70
CA LEU A 255 -10.73 2.79 -9.61
C LEU A 255 -10.36 1.35 -9.98
N ILE A 256 -11.24 0.66 -10.72
CA ILE A 256 -11.02 -0.74 -11.12
C ILE A 256 -9.93 -0.85 -12.18
N ASP A 257 -9.96 0.04 -13.17
CA ASP A 257 -8.88 0.13 -14.16
C ASP A 257 -7.54 0.39 -13.48
N LEU A 258 -7.52 1.29 -12.49
CA LEU A 258 -6.33 1.57 -11.70
C LEU A 258 -5.86 0.36 -10.89
N ILE A 259 -6.78 -0.40 -10.26
CA ILE A 259 -6.42 -1.64 -9.55
C ILE A 259 -5.80 -2.65 -10.52
N HIS A 260 -6.38 -2.83 -11.71
CA HIS A 260 -5.81 -3.70 -12.73
C HIS A 260 -4.43 -3.23 -13.20
N HIS A 261 -4.24 -1.91 -13.33
CA HIS A 261 -2.96 -1.30 -13.64
C HIS A 261 -1.90 -1.65 -12.57
N GLU A 262 -2.22 -1.44 -11.29
CA GLU A 262 -1.27 -1.70 -10.19
C GLU A 262 -0.92 -3.19 -10.04
N ILE A 263 -1.85 -4.11 -10.30
CA ILE A 263 -1.54 -5.55 -10.32
C ILE A 263 -0.53 -5.86 -11.44
N GLY A 264 -0.73 -5.28 -12.62
CA GLY A 264 0.16 -5.46 -13.77
C GLY A 264 1.55 -4.87 -13.54
N THR A 265 1.64 -3.65 -13.00
CA THR A 265 2.92 -2.99 -12.70
C THR A 265 3.69 -3.74 -11.61
N ASN A 266 3.02 -4.19 -10.55
CA ASN A 266 3.64 -4.96 -9.46
C ASN A 266 4.33 -6.24 -9.96
N LEU A 267 3.70 -6.96 -10.88
CA LEU A 267 4.31 -8.14 -11.52
C LEU A 267 5.55 -7.74 -12.33
N LEU A 268 5.43 -6.71 -13.17
CA LEU A 268 6.53 -6.25 -14.03
C LEU A 268 7.74 -5.71 -13.26
N GLU A 269 7.55 -5.08 -12.11
CA GLU A 269 8.67 -4.59 -11.27
C GLU A 269 9.54 -5.74 -10.76
N LYS A 270 8.94 -6.91 -10.51
CA LYS A 270 9.64 -8.11 -10.07
C LYS A 270 10.33 -8.91 -11.18
N SER A 271 10.23 -8.47 -12.44
CA SER A 271 10.96 -9.08 -13.57
C SER A 271 12.45 -8.76 -13.59
N LYS A 272 12.85 -7.71 -12.87
CA LYS A 272 14.17 -7.07 -12.98
C LYS A 272 15.11 -7.64 -11.94
#